data_AF-A0A146LB54-F1
#
_entry.id   AF-A0A146LB54-F1
#
_cell.length_a   1.000
_cell.length_b   1.000
_cell.length_c   1.000
_cell.angle_alpha   90.00
_cell.angle_beta   90.00
_cell.angle_gamma   90.00
#
_symmetry.space_group_name_H-M   'P 1'
#
loop_
_entity.id
_entity.type
_entity.pdbx_description
1 polymer ?
#
loop_
_entity_poly.entity_id
_entity_poly.type
_entity_poly.pdbx_seq_one_letter_code
_entity_poly.pdbx_strand_id
1 'polypeptide(L)'
;TLLSPSYEDSNLVTCGQLLCSGLYSHDSLSNWLSAVALSHTLIENPAQRENLLRVLLSPDPNYRPVTLIHQVALLFQQSSKVQSKLGFLILLATWLSHCHLAVKHFLEVPTAIPYLTAQVGSTIGEDDNEELVPGLCAFVMGICILFNDGSASSYNKDALLHLVSNRIGLEVFSAKLCEVSRHEQYSRASKKPQPTATKPDELLLDYEFCKLFKVLESMIIKAVNPKEPTNSSTEIVENGLVSEYKDVIREQDKRIADLQSRCDVLEREKGELKNSLEQLSSTMSRISDENTLLKAQLHSGSLQDNNHNLAIQVDGWRAECAQKDTTIQSLEAELQRLHFNASQIPPLDLNPSAPKESQHHDVDLQSEVDRLTNDMDNLMDLLADQDRKLALYRELLKAHGEKIDDDDDTELDSPPPSQQSPEHNIV
;
A
#
# COMPACT_ATOMS: atom_id res chain seq x y z
N THR A 1 5.56 24.18 -0.83
CA THR A 1 4.79 25.35 -0.34
C THR A 1 5.41 26.60 -0.95
N LEU A 2 4.60 27.53 -1.49
CA LEU A 2 5.11 28.77 -2.11
C LEU A 2 5.55 29.84 -1.10
N LEU A 3 5.17 29.67 0.17
CA LEU A 3 5.57 30.50 1.30
C LEU A 3 6.08 29.57 2.43
N SER A 4 7.06 30.06 3.20
CA SER A 4 7.60 29.32 4.35
C SER A 4 6.51 29.14 5.42
N PRO A 5 6.37 27.93 6.00
CA PRO A 5 5.32 27.63 6.99
C PRO A 5 5.59 28.21 8.38
N SER A 6 6.74 28.83 8.63
CA SER A 6 7.18 29.29 9.95
C SER A 6 8.22 30.42 9.81
N TYR A 7 8.21 31.38 10.76
CA TYR A 7 9.23 32.43 10.88
C TYR A 7 10.63 31.89 11.20
N GLU A 8 10.72 30.63 11.69
CA GLU A 8 11.97 29.98 12.11
C GLU A 8 12.81 29.44 10.94
N ASP A 9 12.24 29.26 9.75
CA ASP A 9 12.95 28.83 8.52
C ASP A 9 13.28 30.01 7.57
N SER A 10 13.46 31.21 8.13
CA SER A 10 13.70 32.45 7.35
C SER A 10 15.02 32.48 6.57
N ASN A 11 15.92 31.51 6.78
CA ASN A 11 17.17 31.33 6.04
C ASN A 11 17.13 30.25 4.96
N LEU A 12 16.04 29.47 4.83
CA LEU A 12 15.91 28.41 3.85
C LEU A 12 15.14 28.90 2.62
N VAL A 13 15.81 28.97 1.48
CA VAL A 13 15.17 29.30 0.20
C VAL A 13 14.29 28.13 -0.23
N THR A 14 12.99 28.40 -0.34
CA THR A 14 12.01 27.40 -0.80
C THR A 14 11.96 27.31 -2.33
N CYS A 15 11.52 26.16 -2.86
CA CYS A 15 11.28 26.01 -4.30
C CYS A 15 10.33 27.08 -4.85
N GLY A 16 9.32 27.47 -4.05
CA GLY A 16 8.38 28.51 -4.44
C GLY A 16 9.03 29.88 -4.59
N GLN A 17 9.93 30.25 -3.67
CA GLN A 17 10.70 31.48 -3.78
C GLN A 17 11.62 31.48 -5.00
N LEU A 18 12.25 30.34 -5.32
CA LEU A 18 13.07 30.21 -6.54
C LEU A 18 12.24 30.37 -7.81
N LEU A 19 11.09 29.71 -7.88
CA LEU A 19 10.19 29.80 -9.03
C LEU A 19 9.70 31.24 -9.22
N CYS A 20 9.21 31.87 -8.15
CA CYS A 20 8.82 33.28 -8.19
C CYS A 20 10.01 34.17 -8.59
N SER A 21 11.19 34.01 -8.00
CA SER A 21 12.38 34.80 -8.37
C SER A 21 12.72 34.67 -9.86
N GLY A 22 12.63 33.45 -10.42
CA GLY A 22 12.85 33.25 -11.86
C GLY A 22 11.75 33.86 -12.74
N LEU A 23 10.47 33.89 -12.31
CA LEU A 23 9.40 34.59 -13.03
C LEU A 23 9.68 36.11 -13.17
N TYR A 24 10.31 36.72 -12.17
CA TYR A 24 10.64 38.15 -12.15
C TYR A 24 12.07 38.47 -12.62
N SER A 25 12.85 37.46 -13.00
CA SER A 25 14.21 37.65 -13.47
C SER A 25 14.26 38.52 -14.74
N HIS A 26 15.37 39.23 -14.94
CA HIS A 26 15.66 39.91 -16.21
C HIS A 26 16.16 38.95 -17.29
N ASP A 27 16.48 37.70 -16.93
CA ASP A 27 16.88 36.65 -17.85
C ASP A 27 15.66 35.89 -18.42
N SER A 28 15.56 35.83 -19.74
CA SER A 28 14.40 35.23 -20.42
C SER A 28 14.33 33.72 -20.24
N LEU A 29 15.48 33.05 -20.15
CA LEU A 29 15.53 31.62 -19.91
C LEU A 29 15.00 31.30 -18.51
N SER A 30 15.42 32.06 -17.50
CA SER A 30 14.91 31.95 -16.14
C SER A 30 13.39 32.15 -16.08
N ASN A 31 12.84 33.13 -16.80
CA ASN A 31 11.39 33.33 -16.86
C ASN A 31 10.68 32.11 -17.45
N TRP A 32 11.19 31.59 -18.57
CA TRP A 32 10.60 30.44 -19.26
C TRP A 32 10.67 29.18 -18.40
N LEU A 33 11.83 28.87 -17.81
CA LEU A 33 12.02 27.72 -16.94
C LEU A 33 11.10 27.77 -15.72
N SER A 34 11.00 28.93 -15.05
CA SER A 34 10.11 29.08 -13.89
C SER A 34 8.63 28.97 -14.27
N ALA A 35 8.22 29.56 -15.40
CA ALA A 35 6.85 29.51 -15.86
C ALA A 35 6.44 28.09 -16.27
N VAL A 36 7.29 27.38 -17.01
CA VAL A 36 7.07 25.98 -17.39
C VAL A 36 7.12 25.06 -16.17
N ALA A 37 8.08 25.24 -15.26
CA ALA A 37 8.12 24.45 -14.03
C ALA A 37 6.83 24.63 -13.20
N LEU A 38 6.33 25.86 -13.08
CA LEU A 38 5.04 26.13 -12.44
C LEU A 38 3.87 25.50 -13.20
N SER A 39 3.86 25.54 -14.54
CA SER A 39 2.79 24.93 -15.34
C SER A 39 2.72 23.42 -15.10
N HIS A 40 3.87 22.75 -14.99
CA HIS A 40 3.95 21.32 -14.65
C HIS A 40 3.38 21.00 -13.26
N THR A 41 3.41 21.92 -12.30
CA THR A 41 2.73 21.71 -11.00
C THR A 41 1.21 21.75 -11.07
N LEU A 42 0.65 22.25 -12.18
CA LEU A 42 -0.80 22.43 -12.40
C LEU A 42 -1.41 21.38 -13.33
N ILE A 43 -0.60 20.56 -14.00
CA ILE A 43 -1.07 19.50 -14.89
C ILE A 43 -1.85 18.47 -14.07
N GLU A 44 -3.05 18.13 -14.54
CA GLU A 44 -3.94 17.13 -13.91
C GLU A 44 -4.22 17.39 -12.41
N ASN A 45 -4.10 18.64 -11.96
CA ASN A 45 -4.20 19.00 -10.55
C ASN A 45 -5.16 20.19 -10.32
N PRO A 46 -6.49 19.96 -10.32
CA PRO A 46 -7.46 21.04 -10.15
C PRO A 46 -7.32 21.76 -8.80
N ALA A 47 -6.99 21.03 -7.73
CA ALA A 47 -6.81 21.62 -6.40
C ALA A 47 -5.65 22.64 -6.37
N GLN A 48 -4.52 22.34 -7.03
CA GLN A 48 -3.40 23.28 -7.08
C GLN A 48 -3.66 24.48 -7.98
N ARG A 49 -4.46 24.33 -9.05
CA ARG A 49 -4.91 25.49 -9.86
C ARG A 49 -5.64 26.51 -9.00
N GLU A 50 -6.53 26.07 -8.11
CA GLU A 50 -7.24 26.96 -7.19
C GLU A 50 -6.35 27.50 -6.06
N ASN A 51 -5.50 26.66 -5.47
CA ASN A 51 -4.59 27.11 -4.41
C ASN A 51 -3.61 28.17 -4.90
N LEU A 52 -3.12 28.05 -6.15
CA LEU A 52 -2.20 29.02 -6.73
C LEU A 52 -2.85 30.40 -6.90
N LEU A 53 -4.18 30.49 -7.05
CA LEU A 53 -4.91 31.77 -7.14
C LEU A 53 -4.86 32.56 -5.83
N ARG A 54 -4.65 31.87 -4.70
CA ARG A 54 -4.55 32.48 -3.37
C ARG A 54 -3.17 33.09 -3.10
N VAL A 55 -2.19 32.86 -3.98
CA VAL A 55 -0.85 33.40 -3.82
C VAL A 55 -0.87 34.90 -4.11
N LEU A 56 -0.54 35.67 -3.07
CA LEU A 56 -0.41 37.12 -3.13
C LEU A 56 1.06 37.51 -3.10
N LEU A 57 1.41 38.45 -3.96
CA LEU A 57 2.74 39.03 -4.10
C LEU A 57 2.67 40.48 -3.62
N SER A 58 3.62 40.87 -2.80
CA SER A 58 3.77 42.26 -2.35
C SER A 58 5.04 42.82 -2.99
N PRO A 59 4.95 43.41 -4.19
CA PRO A 59 6.12 43.94 -4.90
C PRO A 59 6.75 45.14 -4.18
N ASP A 60 5.99 45.86 -3.35
CA ASP A 60 6.47 46.94 -2.50
C ASP A 60 5.57 47.02 -1.24
N PRO A 61 6.14 47.22 -0.03
CA PRO A 61 5.39 47.32 1.23
C PRO A 61 4.26 48.36 1.24
N ASN A 62 4.36 49.38 0.39
CA ASN A 62 3.40 50.48 0.31
C ASN A 62 2.23 50.19 -0.64
N TYR A 63 2.30 49.12 -1.42
CA TYR A 63 1.28 48.77 -2.41
C TYR A 63 0.43 47.60 -1.94
N ARG A 64 -0.83 47.57 -2.42
CA ARG A 64 -1.73 46.45 -2.13
C ARG A 64 -1.16 45.16 -2.73
N PRO A 65 -1.21 44.03 -2.00
CA PRO A 65 -0.83 42.74 -2.55
C PRO A 65 -1.64 42.41 -3.81
N VAL A 66 -0.95 41.84 -4.80
CA VAL A 66 -1.50 41.48 -6.10
C VAL A 66 -1.45 39.97 -6.26
N THR A 67 -2.46 39.35 -6.86
CA THR A 67 -2.45 37.90 -7.09
C THR A 67 -1.38 37.51 -8.10
N LEU A 68 -0.83 36.30 -7.96
CA LEU A 68 0.17 35.79 -8.90
C LEU A 68 -0.35 35.76 -10.35
N ILE A 69 -1.62 35.40 -10.56
CA ILE A 69 -2.21 35.40 -11.91
C ILE A 69 -2.28 36.80 -12.54
N HIS A 70 -2.61 37.82 -11.75
CA HIS A 70 -2.58 39.20 -12.20
C HIS A 70 -1.15 39.62 -12.55
N GLN A 71 -0.18 39.25 -11.72
CA GLN A 71 1.21 39.57 -12.00
C GLN A 71 1.73 38.88 -13.27
N VAL A 72 1.45 37.58 -13.47
CA VAL A 72 1.85 36.84 -14.68
C VAL A 72 1.25 37.51 -15.92
N ALA A 73 -0.01 37.98 -15.84
CA ALA A 73 -0.63 38.75 -16.92
C ALA A 73 0.12 40.06 -17.20
N LEU A 74 0.63 40.76 -16.18
CA LEU A 74 1.43 41.98 -16.36
C LEU A 74 2.85 41.70 -16.90
N LEU A 75 3.54 40.68 -16.38
CA LEU A 75 4.89 40.29 -16.81
C LEU A 75 4.91 39.92 -18.29
N PHE A 76 3.90 39.18 -18.73
CA PHE A 76 3.69 38.88 -20.15
C PHE A 76 3.55 40.14 -21.01
N GLN A 77 2.80 41.14 -20.55
CA GLN A 77 2.58 42.39 -21.28
C GLN A 77 3.84 43.27 -21.36
N GLN A 78 4.65 43.26 -20.30
CA GLN A 78 5.82 44.12 -20.13
C GLN A 78 7.09 43.54 -20.73
N SER A 79 7.18 42.20 -20.86
CA SER A 79 8.36 41.57 -21.45
C SER A 79 8.53 41.98 -22.91
N SER A 80 9.76 42.29 -23.31
CA SER A 80 10.15 42.45 -24.71
C SER A 80 10.71 41.16 -25.32
N LYS A 81 11.02 40.14 -24.50
CA LYS A 81 11.64 38.90 -24.95
C LYS A 81 10.58 37.84 -25.27
N VAL A 82 10.64 37.31 -26.49
CA VAL A 82 9.74 36.25 -26.99
C VAL A 82 9.72 35.05 -26.05
N GLN A 83 10.89 34.54 -25.67
CA GLN A 83 11.01 33.39 -24.77
C GLN A 83 10.25 33.59 -23.44
N SER A 84 10.40 34.74 -22.79
CA SER A 84 9.64 35.03 -21.55
C SER A 84 8.14 35.07 -21.81
N LYS A 85 7.70 35.75 -22.90
CA LYS A 85 6.28 35.84 -23.26
C LYS A 85 5.66 34.46 -23.47
N LEU A 86 6.34 33.59 -24.22
CA LEU A 86 5.88 32.22 -24.48
C LEU A 86 5.79 31.42 -23.18
N GLY A 87 6.78 31.52 -22.29
CA GLY A 87 6.74 30.88 -20.97
C GLY A 87 5.51 31.28 -20.16
N PHE A 88 5.23 32.58 -20.06
CA PHE A 88 4.05 33.08 -19.35
C PHE A 88 2.73 32.65 -20.01
N LEU A 89 2.65 32.65 -21.34
CA LEU A 89 1.47 32.18 -22.08
C LEU A 89 1.25 30.68 -21.91
N ILE A 90 2.31 29.86 -21.85
CA ILE A 90 2.23 28.43 -21.53
C ILE A 90 1.64 28.24 -20.13
N LEU A 91 2.19 28.95 -19.12
CA LEU A 91 1.67 28.90 -17.75
C LEU A 91 0.20 29.29 -17.69
N LEU A 92 -0.18 30.40 -18.32
CA LEU A 92 -1.58 30.85 -18.37
C LEU A 92 -2.48 29.83 -19.06
N ALA A 93 -2.08 29.30 -20.22
CA ALA A 93 -2.86 28.31 -20.93
C ALA A 93 -3.12 27.06 -20.08
N THR A 94 -2.09 26.53 -19.42
CA THR A 94 -2.23 25.36 -18.52
C THR A 94 -3.11 25.69 -17.32
N TRP A 95 -2.91 26.84 -16.69
CA TRP A 95 -3.63 27.23 -15.47
C TRP A 95 -5.13 27.49 -15.74
N LEU A 96 -5.44 28.16 -16.85
CA LEU A 96 -6.81 28.52 -17.22
C LEU A 96 -7.61 27.35 -17.81
N SER A 97 -6.94 26.37 -18.42
CA SER A 97 -7.61 25.18 -18.96
C SER A 97 -8.46 24.50 -17.89
N HIS A 98 -9.69 24.08 -18.21
CA HIS A 98 -10.57 23.33 -17.30
C HIS A 98 -10.73 23.94 -15.88
N CYS A 99 -10.49 25.24 -15.68
CA CYS A 99 -10.57 25.91 -14.40
C CYS A 99 -11.29 27.26 -14.53
N HIS A 100 -12.62 27.22 -14.41
CA HIS A 100 -13.47 28.41 -14.54
C HIS A 100 -13.13 29.51 -13.53
N LEU A 101 -12.71 29.16 -12.31
CA LEU A 101 -12.27 30.13 -11.30
C LEU A 101 -11.00 30.87 -11.72
N ALA A 102 -10.04 30.20 -12.36
CA ALA A 102 -8.84 30.85 -12.87
C ALA A 102 -9.18 31.76 -14.07
N VAL A 103 -10.08 31.31 -14.96
CA VAL A 103 -10.62 32.14 -16.06
C VAL A 103 -11.26 33.41 -15.51
N LYS A 104 -12.10 33.31 -14.48
CA LYS A 104 -12.71 34.47 -13.83
C LYS A 104 -11.66 35.47 -13.35
N HIS A 105 -10.68 35.03 -12.56
CA HIS A 105 -9.64 35.92 -12.01
C HIS A 105 -8.80 36.57 -13.12
N PHE A 106 -8.50 35.86 -14.20
CA PHE A 106 -7.77 36.41 -15.34
C PHE A 106 -8.58 37.44 -16.12
N LEU A 107 -9.89 37.20 -16.32
CA LEU A 107 -10.79 38.14 -16.99
C LEU A 107 -11.02 39.43 -16.20
N GLU A 108 -10.85 39.38 -14.87
CA GLU A 108 -10.89 40.55 -13.99
C GLU A 108 -9.61 41.40 -14.05
N VAL A 109 -8.54 40.93 -14.71
CA VAL A 109 -7.33 41.73 -14.96
C VAL A 109 -7.61 42.74 -16.07
N PRO A 110 -7.66 44.05 -15.79
CA PRO A 110 -8.23 45.03 -16.74
C PRO A 110 -7.49 45.13 -18.09
N THR A 111 -6.17 44.89 -18.09
CA THR A 111 -5.34 45.02 -19.30
C THR A 111 -5.21 43.71 -20.10
N ALA A 112 -5.61 42.57 -19.53
CA ALA A 112 -5.35 41.26 -20.12
C ALA A 112 -6.08 41.07 -21.46
N ILE A 113 -7.41 41.21 -21.48
CA ILE A 113 -8.20 41.03 -22.70
C ILE A 113 -7.91 42.09 -23.78
N PRO A 114 -7.80 43.40 -23.47
CA PRO A 114 -7.37 44.39 -24.45
C PRO A 114 -6.00 44.07 -25.08
N TYR A 115 -5.03 43.63 -24.27
CA TYR A 115 -3.70 43.26 -24.77
C TYR A 115 -3.76 42.02 -25.67
N LEU A 116 -4.46 40.95 -25.25
CA LEU A 116 -4.63 39.75 -26.08
C LEU A 116 -5.31 40.11 -27.42
N THR A 117 -6.34 40.95 -27.39
CA THR A 117 -7.05 41.40 -28.61
C THR A 117 -6.10 42.12 -29.56
N ALA A 118 -5.25 43.01 -29.04
CA ALA A 118 -4.26 43.73 -29.84
C ALA A 118 -3.17 42.81 -30.41
N GLN A 119 -2.69 41.83 -29.64
CA GLN A 119 -1.67 40.88 -30.09
C GLN A 119 -2.20 39.94 -31.18
N VAL A 120 -3.42 39.41 -31.03
CA VAL A 120 -3.98 38.50 -32.04
C VAL A 120 -4.30 39.24 -33.34
N GLY A 121 -4.77 40.49 -33.25
CA GLY A 121 -5.01 41.35 -34.40
C GLY A 121 -3.74 41.94 -35.04
N SER A 122 -2.55 41.67 -34.49
CA SER A 122 -1.31 42.23 -35.02
C SER A 122 -0.86 41.49 -36.29
N THR A 123 -0.40 42.26 -37.26
CA THR A 123 0.22 41.78 -38.50
C THR A 123 1.75 41.88 -38.47
N ILE A 124 2.32 42.26 -37.32
CA ILE A 124 3.74 42.57 -37.14
C ILE A 124 4.37 41.39 -36.39
N GLY A 125 5.08 40.55 -37.12
CA GLY A 125 6.14 39.68 -36.60
C GLY A 125 7.41 40.05 -37.36
N GLU A 126 8.43 40.54 -36.66
CA GLU A 126 9.71 40.88 -37.30
C GLU A 126 10.59 39.61 -37.49
N ASP A 127 10.30 38.56 -36.72
CA ASP A 127 10.96 37.24 -36.72
C ASP A 127 9.93 36.10 -36.66
N ASP A 128 10.26 34.92 -37.21
CA ASP A 128 9.39 33.74 -37.26
C ASP A 128 8.93 33.32 -35.86
N ASN A 129 9.83 33.37 -34.86
CA ASN A 129 9.48 33.00 -33.49
C ASN A 129 8.54 34.02 -32.81
N GLU A 130 8.50 35.27 -33.26
CA GLU A 130 7.56 36.27 -32.75
C GLU A 130 6.12 35.94 -33.16
N GLU A 131 5.92 35.27 -34.29
CA GLU A 131 4.60 34.87 -34.78
C GLU A 131 3.89 33.87 -33.84
N LEU A 132 4.66 33.12 -33.04
CA LEU A 132 4.11 32.26 -31.98
C LEU A 132 3.35 33.04 -30.92
N VAL A 133 3.74 34.28 -30.63
CA VAL A 133 3.14 35.07 -29.54
C VAL A 133 1.67 35.39 -29.83
N PRO A 134 1.28 35.96 -31.00
CA PRO A 134 -0.12 36.10 -31.39
C PRO A 134 -0.90 34.78 -31.38
N GLY A 135 -0.30 33.67 -31.81
CA GLY A 135 -0.96 32.36 -31.81
C GLY A 135 -1.28 31.84 -30.42
N LEU A 136 -0.32 31.94 -29.48
CA LEU A 136 -0.57 31.60 -28.07
C LEU A 136 -1.51 32.59 -27.39
N CYS A 137 -1.55 33.86 -27.80
CA CYS A 137 -2.56 34.82 -27.34
C CYS A 137 -3.97 34.41 -27.79
N ALA A 138 -4.12 33.97 -29.05
CA ALA A 138 -5.38 33.46 -29.58
C ALA A 138 -5.80 32.21 -28.81
N PHE A 139 -4.84 31.33 -28.49
CA PHE A 139 -5.08 30.14 -27.68
C PHE A 139 -5.58 30.47 -26.27
N VAL A 140 -4.90 31.36 -25.55
CA VAL A 140 -5.33 31.81 -24.20
C VAL A 140 -6.70 32.48 -24.25
N MET A 141 -6.96 33.35 -25.23
CA MET A 141 -8.28 33.96 -25.43
C MET A 141 -9.35 32.90 -25.73
N GLY A 142 -9.04 31.89 -26.53
CA GLY A 142 -9.89 30.75 -26.83
C GLY A 142 -10.22 29.91 -25.58
N ILE A 143 -9.24 29.65 -24.72
CA ILE A 143 -9.43 29.00 -23.42
C ILE A 143 -10.39 29.83 -22.54
N CYS A 144 -10.20 31.16 -22.50
CA CYS A 144 -11.11 32.05 -21.78
C CYS A 144 -12.54 32.03 -22.31
N ILE A 145 -12.76 31.74 -23.60
CA ILE A 145 -14.11 31.58 -24.20
C ILE A 145 -14.68 30.20 -23.87
N LEU A 146 -13.86 29.16 -23.98
CA LEU A 146 -14.24 27.75 -23.83
C LEU A 146 -14.64 27.42 -22.39
N PHE A 147 -13.89 27.94 -21.40
CA PHE A 147 -14.09 27.65 -19.98
C PHE A 147 -14.68 28.84 -19.20
N ASN A 148 -15.34 29.78 -19.88
CA ASN A 148 -16.10 30.86 -19.23
C ASN A 148 -17.41 30.30 -18.66
N ASP A 149 -17.61 30.40 -17.35
CA ASP A 149 -18.86 30.05 -16.68
C ASP A 149 -19.82 31.26 -16.53
N GLY A 150 -19.44 32.44 -17.04
CA GLY A 150 -20.21 33.66 -16.94
C GLY A 150 -20.09 34.38 -15.60
N SER A 151 -19.24 33.93 -14.68
CA SER A 151 -19.09 34.51 -13.35
C SER A 151 -18.23 35.79 -13.29
N ALA A 152 -17.48 36.09 -14.35
CA ALA A 152 -16.65 37.29 -14.45
C ALA A 152 -17.51 38.53 -14.76
N SER A 153 -17.28 39.62 -14.02
CA SER A 153 -18.03 40.87 -14.21
C SER A 153 -17.56 41.68 -15.42
N SER A 154 -16.29 41.58 -15.79
CA SER A 154 -15.68 42.38 -16.87
C SER A 154 -16.01 41.85 -18.27
N TYR A 155 -15.95 40.53 -18.46
CA TYR A 155 -16.12 39.89 -19.77
C TYR A 155 -16.89 38.57 -19.62
N ASN A 156 -18.09 38.52 -20.16
CA ASN A 156 -18.81 37.26 -20.36
C ASN A 156 -18.42 36.62 -21.71
N LYS A 157 -18.90 35.40 -21.96
CA LYS A 157 -18.60 34.64 -23.19
C LYS A 157 -18.98 35.42 -24.46
N ASP A 158 -20.17 36.04 -24.49
CA ASP A 158 -20.65 36.77 -25.66
C ASP A 158 -19.81 38.02 -25.96
N ALA A 159 -19.36 38.74 -24.93
CA ALA A 159 -18.46 39.88 -25.09
C ALA A 159 -17.12 39.45 -25.72
N LEU A 160 -16.56 38.32 -25.29
CA LEU A 160 -15.34 37.77 -25.89
C LEU A 160 -15.55 37.34 -27.34
N LEU A 161 -16.66 36.67 -27.66
CA LEU A 161 -17.02 36.31 -29.03
C LEU A 161 -17.21 37.55 -29.93
N HIS A 162 -17.79 38.62 -29.38
CA HIS A 162 -17.93 39.89 -30.08
C HIS A 162 -16.57 40.55 -30.35
N LEU A 163 -15.62 40.46 -29.43
CA LEU A 163 -14.25 40.95 -29.67
C LEU A 163 -13.58 40.17 -30.80
N VAL A 164 -13.68 38.84 -30.79
CA VAL A 164 -13.12 38.01 -31.87
C VAL A 164 -13.79 38.36 -33.20
N SER A 165 -15.11 38.47 -33.25
CA SER A 165 -15.82 38.75 -34.51
C SER A 165 -15.58 40.15 -35.05
N ASN A 166 -15.61 41.17 -34.18
CA ASN A 166 -15.65 42.58 -34.61
C ASN A 166 -14.30 43.30 -34.54
N ARG A 167 -13.35 42.83 -33.71
CA ARG A 167 -12.04 43.49 -33.55
C ARG A 167 -10.90 42.73 -34.20
N ILE A 168 -10.94 41.41 -34.13
CA ILE A 168 -9.88 40.54 -34.67
C ILE A 168 -10.26 40.05 -36.07
N GLY A 169 -11.49 39.59 -36.24
CA GLY A 169 -11.93 38.82 -37.40
C GLY A 169 -11.73 37.31 -37.15
N LEU A 170 -12.76 36.51 -37.45
CA LEU A 170 -12.75 35.07 -37.19
C LEU A 170 -11.65 34.34 -37.97
N GLU A 171 -11.43 34.73 -39.22
CA GLU A 171 -10.39 34.15 -40.08
C GLU A 171 -9.00 34.46 -39.54
N VAL A 172 -8.75 35.70 -39.10
CA VAL A 172 -7.46 36.11 -38.51
C VAL A 172 -7.22 35.35 -37.21
N PHE A 173 -8.22 35.26 -36.33
CA PHE A 173 -8.13 34.50 -35.09
C PHE A 173 -7.77 33.03 -35.35
N SER A 174 -8.48 32.39 -36.29
CA SER A 174 -8.27 30.98 -36.64
C SER A 174 -6.90 30.76 -37.29
N ALA A 175 -6.49 31.66 -38.18
CA ALA A 175 -5.18 31.61 -38.81
C ALA A 175 -4.05 31.70 -37.77
N LYS A 176 -4.09 32.71 -36.89
CA LYS A 176 -3.08 32.87 -35.82
C LYS A 176 -3.02 31.66 -34.90
N LEU A 177 -4.18 31.08 -34.56
CA LEU A 177 -4.22 29.86 -33.76
C LEU A 177 -3.55 28.68 -34.48
N CYS A 178 -3.92 28.43 -35.74
CA CYS A 178 -3.38 27.32 -36.55
C CYS A 178 -1.87 27.44 -36.83
N GLU A 179 -1.30 28.65 -36.86
CA GLU A 179 0.15 28.81 -37.06
C GLU A 179 0.98 28.18 -35.93
N VAL A 180 0.43 28.04 -34.71
CA VAL A 180 1.13 27.41 -33.59
C VAL A 180 1.46 25.94 -33.88
N SER A 181 0.49 25.15 -34.37
CA SER A 181 0.71 23.73 -34.67
C SER A 181 1.57 23.51 -35.92
N ARG A 182 1.63 24.51 -36.82
CA ARG A 182 2.47 24.49 -38.03
C ARG A 182 3.92 24.92 -37.78
N HIS A 183 4.19 25.61 -36.68
CA HIS A 183 5.51 26.15 -36.37
C HIS A 183 6.56 25.05 -36.13
N GLU A 184 7.80 25.27 -36.56
CA GLU A 184 8.90 24.31 -36.40
C GLU A 184 9.13 23.95 -34.93
N GLN A 185 9.05 24.95 -34.04
CA GLN A 185 9.22 24.76 -32.60
C GLN A 185 8.17 23.82 -31.99
N TYR A 186 6.94 23.84 -32.50
CA TYR A 186 5.89 22.92 -32.07
C TYR A 186 6.21 21.50 -32.52
N SER A 187 6.61 21.34 -33.78
CA SER A 187 7.04 20.06 -34.34
C SER A 187 8.25 19.48 -33.60
N ARG A 188 9.13 20.33 -33.06
CA ARG A 188 10.28 19.91 -32.25
C ARG A 188 9.88 19.52 -30.83
N ALA A 189 9.12 20.37 -30.13
CA ALA A 189 8.74 20.16 -28.74
C ALA A 189 7.76 18.99 -28.56
N SER A 190 6.88 18.73 -29.53
CA SER A 190 5.87 17.65 -29.46
C SER A 190 6.43 16.23 -29.63
N LYS A 191 7.70 16.06 -30.03
CA LYS A 191 8.29 14.73 -30.32
C LYS A 191 8.60 13.92 -29.07
N LYS A 192 9.08 14.56 -28.00
CA LYS A 192 9.49 13.86 -26.77
C LYS A 192 9.39 14.77 -25.54
N PRO A 193 9.13 14.20 -24.34
CA PRO A 193 9.06 14.96 -23.09
C PRO A 193 10.38 15.64 -22.68
N GLN A 194 11.53 15.06 -23.06
CA GLN A 194 12.82 15.60 -22.64
C GLN A 194 13.20 16.82 -23.49
N PRO A 195 13.39 18.02 -22.87
CA PRO A 195 13.78 19.21 -23.60
C PRO A 195 15.18 19.00 -24.19
N THR A 196 15.30 19.26 -25.49
CA THR A 196 16.60 19.25 -26.18
C THR A 196 16.79 20.55 -26.93
N ALA A 197 17.83 21.28 -26.53
CA ALA A 197 18.23 22.54 -27.12
C ALA A 197 19.76 22.63 -27.10
N THR A 198 20.36 23.18 -28.16
CA THR A 198 21.81 23.44 -28.18
C THR A 198 22.16 24.81 -27.63
N LYS A 199 21.21 25.74 -27.66
CA LYS A 199 21.31 27.09 -27.13
C LYS A 199 20.09 27.46 -26.27
N PRO A 200 20.21 28.39 -25.32
CA PRO A 200 19.09 28.78 -24.46
C PRO A 200 17.85 29.30 -25.19
N ASP A 201 18.03 30.04 -26.28
CA ASP A 201 16.98 30.70 -27.08
C ASP A 201 16.12 29.72 -27.90
N GLU A 202 16.58 28.47 -28.04
CA GLU A 202 15.83 27.40 -28.69
C GLU A 202 14.67 26.86 -27.82
N LEU A 203 14.69 27.08 -26.50
CA LEU A 203 13.64 26.62 -25.61
C LEU A 203 12.46 27.60 -25.63
N LEU A 204 11.48 27.33 -26.49
CA LEU A 204 10.32 28.19 -26.71
C LEU A 204 8.99 27.52 -26.35
N LEU A 205 8.81 26.24 -26.68
CA LEU A 205 7.60 25.47 -26.38
C LEU A 205 7.93 24.22 -25.56
N ASP A 206 6.99 23.84 -24.70
CA ASP A 206 7.05 22.67 -23.83
C ASP A 206 6.24 21.48 -24.40
N TYR A 207 6.66 20.26 -24.08
CA TYR A 207 6.00 19.03 -24.57
C TYR A 207 4.57 18.88 -24.05
N GLU A 208 4.33 19.13 -22.76
CA GLU A 208 2.99 19.03 -22.17
C GLU A 208 2.08 20.16 -22.63
N PHE A 209 2.64 21.36 -22.87
CA PHE A 209 1.92 22.41 -23.59
C PHE A 209 1.47 21.96 -24.98
N CYS A 210 2.32 21.29 -25.76
CA CYS A 210 1.95 20.81 -27.10
C CYS A 210 0.78 19.82 -27.05
N LYS A 211 0.75 18.92 -26.05
CA LYS A 211 -0.37 18.01 -25.80
C LYS A 211 -1.65 18.78 -25.47
N LEU A 212 -1.57 19.75 -24.57
CA LEU A 212 -2.71 20.60 -24.22
C LEU A 212 -3.27 21.33 -25.45
N PHE A 213 -2.38 21.93 -26.24
CA PHE A 213 -2.74 22.64 -27.47
C PHE A 213 -3.48 21.73 -28.45
N LYS A 214 -2.92 20.54 -28.72
CA LYS A 214 -3.51 19.56 -29.65
C LYS A 214 -4.95 19.18 -29.28
N VAL A 215 -5.23 19.06 -27.98
CA VAL A 215 -6.56 18.70 -27.48
C VAL A 215 -7.52 19.90 -27.61
N LEU A 216 -7.07 21.09 -27.23
CA LEU A 216 -7.95 22.26 -27.12
C LEU A 216 -8.17 23.03 -28.43
N GLU A 217 -7.25 22.95 -29.41
CA GLU A 217 -7.31 23.72 -30.67
C GLU A 217 -8.66 23.57 -31.38
N SER A 218 -9.08 22.33 -31.65
CA SER A 218 -10.35 22.07 -32.36
C SER A 218 -11.58 22.47 -31.55
N MET A 219 -11.52 22.37 -30.22
CA MET A 219 -12.62 22.80 -29.33
C MET A 219 -12.75 24.31 -29.30
N ILE A 220 -11.63 25.04 -29.31
CA ILE A 220 -11.60 26.50 -29.38
C ILE A 220 -12.19 26.98 -30.71
N ILE A 221 -11.77 26.41 -31.85
CA ILE A 221 -12.29 26.79 -33.17
C ILE A 221 -13.83 26.68 -33.20
N LYS A 222 -14.37 25.56 -32.72
CA LYS A 222 -15.82 25.35 -32.62
C LYS A 222 -16.50 26.33 -31.67
N ALA A 223 -15.88 26.61 -30.52
CA ALA A 223 -16.45 27.52 -29.51
C ALA A 223 -16.50 28.98 -29.99
N VAL A 224 -15.54 29.39 -30.83
CA VAL A 224 -15.44 30.75 -31.35
C VAL A 224 -16.30 30.95 -32.60
N ASN A 225 -16.58 29.90 -33.37
CA ASN A 225 -17.50 29.92 -34.51
C ASN A 225 -18.79 29.11 -34.26
N PRO A 226 -19.72 29.57 -33.40
CA PRO A 226 -20.97 28.86 -33.16
C PRO A 226 -21.95 28.92 -34.35
N LYS A 227 -21.65 29.72 -35.38
CA LYS A 227 -22.55 30.02 -36.52
C LYS A 227 -22.24 29.21 -37.77
N GLU A 228 -21.19 28.40 -37.80
CA GLU A 228 -21.03 27.42 -38.87
C GLU A 228 -22.18 26.41 -38.76
N PRO A 229 -23.15 26.41 -39.69
CA PRO A 229 -24.08 25.31 -39.76
C PRO A 229 -23.24 24.13 -40.22
N THR A 230 -22.97 23.19 -39.31
CA THR A 230 -22.54 21.85 -39.63
C THR A 230 -23.64 21.19 -40.47
N ASN A 231 -23.69 21.53 -41.76
CA ASN A 231 -24.40 20.79 -42.77
C ASN A 231 -23.89 19.35 -42.66
N SER A 232 -24.75 18.44 -42.23
CA SER A 232 -24.52 17.00 -42.04
C SER A 232 -23.57 16.56 -40.90
N SER A 233 -23.56 17.22 -39.74
CA SER A 233 -22.89 16.61 -38.57
C SER A 233 -23.54 16.88 -37.22
N THR A 234 -24.42 17.87 -37.04
CA THR A 234 -24.95 18.17 -35.71
C THR A 234 -25.84 17.07 -35.16
N GLU A 235 -26.66 16.41 -35.98
CA GLU A 235 -27.49 15.28 -35.53
C GLU A 235 -26.67 13.98 -35.30
N ILE A 236 -25.55 13.80 -36.00
CA ILE A 236 -24.68 12.62 -35.84
C ILE A 236 -23.71 12.81 -34.67
N VAL A 237 -23.25 14.05 -34.44
CA VAL A 237 -22.34 14.39 -33.33
C VAL A 237 -23.12 14.60 -32.04
N GLU A 238 -24.33 15.15 -32.04
CA GLU A 238 -25.18 15.10 -30.84
C GLU A 238 -25.56 13.66 -30.50
N ASN A 239 -25.93 12.81 -31.48
CA ASN A 239 -26.17 11.40 -31.17
C ASN A 239 -24.89 10.63 -30.80
N GLY A 240 -23.75 10.96 -31.39
CA GLY A 240 -22.45 10.35 -31.09
C GLY A 240 -21.90 10.77 -29.73
N LEU A 241 -22.00 12.05 -29.39
CA LEU A 241 -21.62 12.61 -28.10
C LEU A 241 -22.61 12.18 -27.02
N VAL A 242 -23.91 12.14 -27.31
CA VAL A 242 -24.92 11.53 -26.42
C VAL A 242 -24.71 10.03 -26.30
N SER A 243 -24.23 9.34 -27.33
CA SER A 243 -23.83 7.93 -27.24
C SER A 243 -22.60 7.75 -26.36
N GLU A 244 -21.56 8.56 -26.55
CA GLU A 244 -20.36 8.55 -25.69
C GLU A 244 -20.71 8.90 -24.24
N TYR A 245 -21.56 9.91 -24.00
CA TYR A 245 -22.05 10.20 -22.66
C TYR A 245 -22.89 9.06 -22.09
N LYS A 246 -23.74 8.40 -22.90
CA LYS A 246 -24.48 7.21 -22.47
C LYS A 246 -23.57 6.03 -22.16
N ASP A 247 -22.49 5.84 -22.92
CA ASP A 247 -21.52 4.77 -22.70
C ASP A 247 -20.66 5.05 -21.47
N VAL A 248 -20.26 6.31 -21.25
CA VAL A 248 -19.60 6.74 -20.01
C VAL A 248 -20.53 6.58 -18.82
N ILE A 249 -21.82 6.95 -18.93
CA ILE A 249 -22.81 6.75 -17.88
C ILE A 249 -23.01 5.26 -17.61
N ARG A 250 -23.11 4.41 -18.64
CA ARG A 250 -23.21 2.95 -18.47
C ARG A 250 -21.98 2.35 -17.80
N GLU A 251 -20.78 2.81 -18.17
CA GLU A 251 -19.53 2.35 -17.55
C GLU A 251 -19.41 2.84 -16.11
N GLN A 252 -19.84 4.08 -15.82
CA GLN A 252 -19.93 4.60 -14.45
C GLN A 252 -20.97 3.83 -13.63
N ASP A 253 -22.16 3.58 -14.17
CA ASP A 253 -23.22 2.80 -13.52
C ASP A 253 -22.75 1.36 -13.24
N LYS A 254 -22.04 0.75 -14.19
CA LYS A 254 -21.40 -0.56 -14.00
C LYS A 254 -20.36 -0.52 -12.90
N ARG A 255 -19.51 0.51 -12.89
CA ARG A 255 -18.47 0.68 -11.86
C ARG A 255 -19.07 0.96 -10.48
N ILE A 256 -20.18 1.69 -10.41
CA ILE A 256 -20.96 1.90 -9.20
C ILE A 256 -21.57 0.59 -8.73
N ALA A 257 -22.18 -0.21 -9.63
CA ALA A 257 -22.73 -1.51 -9.29
C ALA A 257 -21.63 -2.49 -8.81
N ASP A 258 -20.48 -2.51 -9.47
CA ASP A 258 -19.32 -3.33 -9.06
C ASP A 258 -18.79 -2.88 -7.69
N LEU A 259 -18.67 -1.57 -7.46
CA LEU A 259 -18.25 -1.02 -6.16
C LEU A 259 -19.27 -1.32 -5.06
N GLN A 260 -20.56 -1.19 -5.33
CA GLN A 260 -21.63 -1.55 -4.40
C GLN A 260 -21.59 -3.04 -4.06
N SER A 261 -21.43 -3.92 -5.06
CA SER A 261 -21.26 -5.36 -4.84
C SER A 261 -20.02 -5.66 -4.00
N ARG A 262 -18.91 -4.96 -4.25
CA ARG A 262 -17.68 -5.12 -3.44
C ARG A 262 -17.86 -4.63 -2.01
N CYS A 263 -18.59 -3.54 -1.80
CA CYS A 263 -18.96 -3.07 -0.48
C CYS A 263 -19.83 -4.10 0.24
N ASP A 264 -20.83 -4.67 -0.42
CA ASP A 264 -21.69 -5.71 0.16
C ASP A 264 -20.91 -6.98 0.53
N VAL A 265 -19.92 -7.37 -0.28
CA VAL A 265 -19.03 -8.50 0.03
C VAL A 265 -18.16 -8.18 1.24
N LEU A 266 -17.49 -7.01 1.24
CA LEU A 266 -16.66 -6.58 2.36
C LEU A 266 -17.45 -6.40 3.66
N GLU A 267 -18.71 -5.95 3.59
CA GLU A 267 -19.59 -5.87 4.75
C GLU A 267 -19.96 -7.25 5.30
N ARG A 268 -20.20 -8.24 4.43
CA ARG A 268 -20.40 -9.64 4.85
C ARG A 268 -19.14 -10.22 5.49
N GLU A 269 -17.99 -10.09 4.84
CA GLU A 269 -16.70 -10.56 5.39
C GLU A 269 -16.39 -9.91 6.74
N LYS A 270 -16.62 -8.59 6.86
CA LYS A 270 -16.49 -7.87 8.13
C LYS A 270 -17.43 -8.43 9.20
N GLY A 271 -18.66 -8.77 8.83
CA GLY A 271 -19.63 -9.41 9.72
C GLY A 271 -19.17 -10.80 10.17
N GLU A 272 -18.68 -11.64 9.26
CA GLU A 272 -18.15 -12.96 9.54
C GLU A 272 -16.92 -12.92 10.45
N LEU A 273 -15.95 -12.04 10.13
CA LEU A 273 -14.77 -11.82 10.95
C LEU A 273 -15.14 -11.32 12.35
N LYS A 274 -16.12 -10.43 12.46
CA LYS A 274 -16.60 -9.94 13.76
C LYS A 274 -17.23 -11.05 14.59
N ASN A 275 -18.05 -11.92 13.98
CA ASN A 275 -18.63 -13.08 14.66
C ASN A 275 -17.56 -14.08 15.10
N SER A 276 -16.55 -14.32 14.25
CA SER A 276 -15.42 -15.19 14.59
C SER A 276 -14.60 -14.61 15.74
N LEU A 277 -14.36 -13.29 15.76
CA LEU A 277 -13.70 -12.61 16.86
C LEU A 277 -14.48 -12.75 18.17
N GLU A 278 -15.82 -12.64 18.13
CA GLU A 278 -16.68 -12.80 19.30
C GLU A 278 -16.67 -14.25 19.82
N GLN A 279 -16.68 -15.24 18.93
CA GLN A 279 -16.49 -16.65 19.27
C GLN A 279 -15.10 -16.90 19.89
N LEU A 280 -14.04 -16.34 19.31
CA LEU A 280 -12.68 -16.46 19.85
C LEU A 280 -12.56 -15.77 21.22
N SER A 281 -13.18 -14.61 21.40
CA SER A 281 -13.20 -13.90 22.68
C SER A 281 -13.95 -14.69 23.75
N SER A 282 -15.09 -15.32 23.42
CA SER A 282 -15.84 -16.14 24.38
C SER A 282 -15.11 -17.42 24.76
N THR A 283 -14.46 -18.08 23.81
CA THR A 283 -13.60 -19.25 24.10
C THR A 283 -12.39 -18.86 24.95
N MET A 284 -11.76 -17.71 24.68
CA MET A 284 -10.67 -17.18 25.50
C MET A 284 -11.14 -16.87 26.93
N SER A 285 -12.33 -16.28 27.10
CA SER A 285 -12.91 -16.06 28.43
C SER A 285 -13.12 -17.37 29.16
N ARG A 286 -13.70 -18.39 28.50
CA ARG A 286 -13.93 -19.71 29.10
C ARG A 286 -12.63 -20.38 29.54
N ILE A 287 -11.61 -20.37 28.68
CA ILE A 287 -10.29 -20.93 28.99
C ILE A 287 -9.63 -20.15 30.14
N SER A 288 -9.80 -18.82 30.17
CA SER A 288 -9.30 -17.99 31.27
C SER A 288 -9.98 -18.33 32.59
N ASP A 289 -11.30 -18.54 32.59
CA ASP A 289 -12.07 -18.94 33.77
C ASP A 289 -11.69 -20.35 34.25
N GLU A 290 -11.54 -21.30 33.33
CA GLU A 290 -11.03 -22.65 33.63
C GLU A 290 -9.62 -22.60 34.22
N ASN A 291 -8.71 -21.79 33.66
CA ASN A 291 -7.37 -21.58 34.21
C ASN A 291 -7.40 -20.94 35.60
N THR A 292 -8.32 -20.00 35.84
CA THR A 292 -8.47 -19.36 37.14
C THR A 292 -9.00 -20.35 38.18
N LEU A 293 -9.96 -21.20 37.80
CA LEU A 293 -10.47 -22.28 38.63
C LEU A 293 -9.38 -23.32 38.94
N LEU A 294 -8.62 -23.77 37.94
CA LEU A 294 -7.51 -24.72 38.12
C LEU A 294 -6.43 -24.14 39.03
N LYS A 295 -6.07 -22.86 38.84
CA LYS A 295 -5.19 -22.15 39.78
C LYS A 295 -5.79 -22.12 41.17
N ALA A 296 -7.06 -21.78 41.34
CA ALA A 296 -7.72 -21.78 42.65
C ALA A 296 -7.74 -23.18 43.29
N GLN A 297 -7.97 -24.25 42.52
CA GLN A 297 -7.92 -25.64 43.00
C GLN A 297 -6.51 -26.05 43.44
N LEU A 298 -5.47 -25.64 42.71
CA LEU A 298 -4.07 -25.82 43.13
C LEU A 298 -3.76 -25.08 44.44
N HIS A 299 -4.32 -23.88 44.63
CA HIS A 299 -4.13 -23.10 45.86
C HIS A 299 -5.06 -23.54 47.01
N SER A 300 -6.12 -24.31 46.74
CA SER A 300 -7.13 -24.75 47.72
C SER A 300 -6.73 -26.02 48.50
N GLY A 301 -5.49 -26.51 48.40
CA GLY A 301 -4.94 -27.53 49.31
C GLY A 301 -5.45 -28.97 49.15
N SER A 302 -6.52 -29.21 48.39
CA SER A 302 -7.11 -30.57 48.25
C SER A 302 -6.18 -31.60 47.60
N LEU A 303 -5.24 -31.18 46.74
CA LEU A 303 -4.21 -32.06 46.18
C LEU A 303 -3.04 -32.29 47.14
N GLN A 304 -2.77 -31.34 48.05
CA GLN A 304 -1.71 -31.45 49.06
C GLN A 304 -2.11 -32.43 50.18
N ASP A 305 -3.37 -32.41 50.62
CA ASP A 305 -3.90 -33.37 51.59
C ASP A 305 -3.97 -34.80 51.02
N ASN A 306 -4.34 -34.96 49.75
CA ASN A 306 -4.34 -36.27 49.08
C ASN A 306 -2.91 -36.80 48.87
N ASN A 307 -1.95 -35.95 48.46
CA ASN A 307 -0.55 -36.36 48.34
C ASN A 307 0.09 -36.69 49.69
N HIS A 308 -0.28 -35.96 50.76
CA HIS A 308 0.22 -36.23 52.10
C HIS A 308 -0.33 -37.56 52.66
N ASN A 309 -1.62 -37.84 52.47
CA ASN A 309 -2.22 -39.13 52.83
C ASN A 309 -1.58 -40.30 52.08
N LEU A 310 -1.35 -40.14 50.77
CA LEU A 310 -0.72 -41.18 49.95
C LEU A 310 0.73 -41.44 50.38
N ALA A 311 1.49 -40.39 50.73
CA ALA A 311 2.84 -40.52 51.26
C ALA A 311 2.89 -41.26 52.60
N ILE A 312 1.97 -40.96 53.52
CA ILE A 312 1.85 -41.67 54.82
C ILE A 312 1.51 -43.15 54.61
N GLN A 313 0.64 -43.46 53.63
CA GLN A 313 0.24 -44.83 53.33
C GLN A 313 1.41 -45.64 52.73
N VAL A 314 2.21 -45.03 51.86
CA VAL A 314 3.42 -45.64 51.28
C VAL A 314 4.48 -45.91 52.35
N ASP A 315 4.69 -44.99 53.31
CA ASP A 315 5.61 -45.21 54.42
C ASP A 315 5.13 -46.32 55.36
N GLY A 316 3.81 -46.43 55.59
CA GLY A 316 3.20 -47.54 56.31
C GLY A 316 3.47 -48.91 55.65
N TRP A 317 3.26 -49.01 54.34
CA TRP A 317 3.55 -50.24 53.59
C TRP A 317 5.04 -50.57 53.57
N ARG A 318 5.92 -49.57 53.53
CA ARG A 318 7.37 -49.76 53.57
C ARG A 318 7.83 -50.32 54.93
N ALA A 319 7.26 -49.82 56.04
CA ALA A 319 7.53 -50.33 57.38
C ALA A 319 7.03 -51.77 57.56
N GLU A 320 5.84 -52.09 57.03
CA GLU A 320 5.29 -53.44 57.08
C GLU A 320 6.13 -54.43 56.25
N CYS A 321 6.63 -54.03 55.08
CA CYS A 321 7.55 -54.84 54.29
C CYS A 321 8.84 -55.12 55.07
N ALA A 322 9.46 -54.10 55.67
CA ALA A 322 10.67 -54.28 56.48
C ALA A 322 10.47 -55.22 57.68
N GLN A 323 9.28 -55.19 58.30
CA GLN A 323 8.91 -56.13 59.37
C GLN A 323 8.75 -57.56 58.86
N LYS A 324 8.14 -57.74 57.68
CA LYS A 324 8.02 -59.06 57.05
C LYS A 324 9.39 -59.61 56.65
N ASP A 325 10.27 -58.79 56.10
CA ASP A 325 11.64 -59.18 55.73
C ASP A 325 12.46 -59.63 56.94
N THR A 326 12.37 -58.92 58.06
CA THR A 326 13.05 -59.32 59.31
C THR A 326 12.47 -60.62 59.87
N THR A 327 11.16 -60.83 59.75
CA THR A 327 10.52 -62.10 60.14
C THR A 327 10.98 -63.25 59.26
N ILE A 328 11.05 -63.04 57.94
CA ILE A 328 11.57 -64.02 56.97
C ILE A 328 13.01 -64.37 57.33
N GLN A 329 13.89 -63.40 57.58
CA GLN A 329 15.28 -63.66 57.98
C GLN A 329 15.38 -64.48 59.27
N SER A 330 14.49 -64.24 60.25
CA SER A 330 14.46 -65.02 61.48
C SER A 330 14.02 -66.48 61.25
N LEU A 331 13.02 -66.69 60.38
CA LEU A 331 12.54 -68.01 60.00
C LEU A 331 13.56 -68.76 59.15
N GLU A 332 14.29 -68.07 58.27
CA GLU A 332 15.39 -68.62 57.50
C GLU A 332 16.54 -69.07 58.41
N ALA A 333 16.90 -68.26 59.42
CA ALA A 333 17.90 -68.64 60.41
C ALA A 333 17.46 -69.84 61.26
N GLU A 334 16.17 -69.93 61.59
CA GLU A 334 15.59 -71.07 62.30
C GLU A 334 15.56 -72.33 61.42
N LEU A 335 15.20 -72.21 60.14
CA LEU A 335 15.29 -73.29 59.16
C LEU A 335 16.74 -73.77 58.96
N GLN A 336 17.70 -72.86 58.90
CA GLN A 336 19.12 -73.22 58.82
C GLN A 336 19.58 -73.96 60.08
N ARG A 337 19.10 -73.58 61.27
CA ARG A 337 19.37 -74.33 62.52
C ARG A 337 18.72 -75.71 62.52
N LEU A 338 17.47 -75.82 62.09
CA LEU A 338 16.78 -77.10 61.98
C LEU A 338 17.45 -78.01 60.94
N HIS A 339 17.90 -77.45 59.82
CA HIS A 339 18.64 -78.16 58.79
C HIS A 339 20.01 -78.63 59.31
N PHE A 340 20.72 -77.79 60.08
CA PHE A 340 21.98 -78.17 60.75
C PHE A 340 21.78 -79.29 61.78
N ASN A 341 20.70 -79.24 62.56
CA ASN A 341 20.32 -80.31 63.49
C ASN A 341 19.91 -81.60 62.77
N ALA A 342 19.22 -81.51 61.63
CA ALA A 342 18.82 -82.66 60.83
C ALA A 342 20.03 -83.37 60.18
N SER A 343 21.11 -82.64 59.88
CA SER A 343 22.36 -83.21 59.34
C SER A 343 23.23 -83.99 60.36
N GLN A 344 22.82 -84.13 61.63
CA GLN A 344 23.53 -84.93 62.65
C GLN A 344 22.91 -86.33 62.93
N ILE A 345 21.92 -86.78 62.14
CA ILE A 345 21.22 -88.06 62.36
C ILE A 345 21.52 -89.03 61.20
N PRO A 346 21.98 -90.29 61.44
CA PRO A 346 22.23 -91.26 60.37
C PRO A 346 20.91 -91.83 59.79
N PRO A 347 20.92 -92.33 58.55
CA PRO A 347 19.73 -92.44 57.73
C PRO A 347 18.91 -93.67 58.13
N LEU A 348 17.63 -93.46 58.42
CA LEU A 348 16.62 -94.49 58.36
C LEU A 348 15.57 -94.09 57.32
N ASP A 349 15.42 -95.04 56.41
CA ASP A 349 14.50 -95.16 55.30
C ASP A 349 13.07 -94.74 55.66
N LEU A 350 12.43 -93.96 54.77
CA LEU A 350 11.05 -94.14 54.28
C LEU A 350 10.59 -92.91 53.46
N ASN A 351 10.57 -93.10 52.13
CA ASN A 351 9.47 -92.79 51.20
C ASN A 351 8.87 -91.36 51.18
N PRO A 352 9.08 -90.57 50.11
CA PRO A 352 8.26 -89.41 49.81
C PRO A 352 7.45 -89.62 48.52
N SER A 353 6.15 -89.33 48.55
CA SER A 353 5.41 -88.76 47.41
C SER A 353 3.98 -88.36 47.80
N ALA A 354 3.82 -87.09 48.14
CA ALA A 354 2.59 -86.29 48.08
C ALA A 354 3.01 -84.80 47.95
N PRO A 355 2.15 -83.87 47.55
CA PRO A 355 1.50 -83.73 46.25
C PRO A 355 1.82 -82.36 45.57
N LYS A 356 1.32 -82.18 44.34
CA LYS A 356 1.46 -80.97 43.50
C LYS A 356 0.48 -79.87 43.93
N GLU A 357 0.97 -78.69 44.32
CA GLU A 357 0.18 -77.45 44.43
C GLU A 357 0.93 -76.19 43.91
N SER A 358 1.91 -76.35 43.02
CA SER A 358 2.70 -75.22 42.48
C SER A 358 2.40 -74.86 41.02
N GLN A 359 1.36 -75.43 40.40
CA GLN A 359 1.08 -75.21 38.97
C GLN A 359 0.07 -74.09 38.65
N HIS A 360 -0.69 -73.58 39.62
CA HIS A 360 -1.68 -72.52 39.35
C HIS A 360 -1.09 -71.10 39.42
N HIS A 361 -0.16 -70.85 40.34
CA HIS A 361 0.35 -69.48 40.57
C HIS A 361 1.33 -69.00 39.49
N ASP A 362 2.18 -69.89 38.98
CA ASP A 362 3.09 -69.56 37.87
C ASP A 362 2.34 -69.26 36.57
N VAL A 363 1.20 -69.92 36.32
CA VAL A 363 0.40 -69.70 35.11
C VAL A 363 -0.32 -68.35 35.19
N ASP A 364 -0.82 -67.98 36.36
CA ASP A 364 -1.48 -66.68 36.56
C ASP A 364 -0.47 -65.52 36.43
N LEU A 365 0.72 -65.63 37.02
CA LEU A 365 1.78 -64.62 36.86
C LEU A 365 2.25 -64.49 35.41
N GLN A 366 2.43 -65.61 34.70
CA GLN A 366 2.82 -65.57 33.30
C GLN A 366 1.75 -64.89 32.43
N SER A 367 0.46 -65.11 32.74
CA SER A 367 -0.63 -64.45 32.03
C SER A 367 -0.69 -62.93 32.27
N GLU A 368 -0.33 -62.47 33.47
CA GLU A 368 -0.27 -61.05 33.82
C GLU A 368 0.90 -60.36 33.10
N VAL A 369 2.06 -61.03 33.01
CA VAL A 369 3.24 -60.55 32.27
C VAL A 369 2.96 -60.45 30.78
N ASP A 370 2.30 -61.45 30.19
CA ASP A 370 1.94 -61.43 28.77
C ASP A 370 0.94 -60.30 28.48
N ARG A 371 -0.02 -60.04 29.40
CA ARG A 371 -0.97 -58.93 29.27
C ARG A 371 -0.28 -57.57 29.32
N LEU A 372 0.62 -57.35 30.28
CA LEU A 372 1.37 -56.09 30.40
C LEU A 372 2.30 -55.85 29.21
N THR A 373 2.89 -56.91 28.67
CA THR A 373 3.75 -56.82 27.47
C THR A 373 2.93 -56.38 26.25
N ASN A 374 1.74 -56.96 26.07
CA ASN A 374 0.83 -56.59 24.99
C ASN A 374 0.29 -55.15 25.13
N ASP A 375 0.02 -54.69 26.36
CA ASP A 375 -0.38 -53.30 26.61
C ASP A 375 0.75 -52.30 26.31
N MET A 376 2.00 -52.68 26.58
CA MET A 376 3.18 -51.89 26.25
C MET A 376 3.40 -51.77 24.74
N ASP A 377 3.22 -52.87 23.99
CA ASP A 377 3.33 -52.86 22.52
C ASP A 377 2.23 -52.00 21.88
N ASN A 378 0.99 -52.08 22.36
CA ASN A 378 -0.11 -51.23 21.89
C ASN A 378 0.13 -49.74 22.18
N LEU A 379 0.75 -49.42 23.32
CA LEU A 379 1.10 -48.04 23.66
C LEU A 379 2.21 -47.51 22.74
N MET A 380 3.18 -48.36 22.39
CA MET A 380 4.26 -48.01 21.46
C MET A 380 3.72 -47.68 20.07
N ASP A 381 2.78 -48.49 19.57
CA ASP A 381 2.10 -48.22 18.30
C ASP A 381 1.31 -46.91 18.32
N LEU A 382 0.61 -46.61 19.43
CA LEU A 382 -0.15 -45.37 19.57
C LEU A 382 0.76 -44.13 19.60
N LEU A 383 1.91 -44.22 20.28
CA LEU A 383 2.92 -43.15 20.31
C LEU A 383 3.51 -42.92 18.92
N ALA A 384 3.84 -43.98 18.19
CA ALA A 384 4.34 -43.88 16.82
C ALA A 384 3.32 -43.24 15.87
N ASP A 385 2.02 -43.49 16.07
CA ASP A 385 0.96 -42.86 15.27
C ASP A 385 0.73 -41.39 15.64
N GLN A 386 0.91 -41.02 16.92
CA GLN A 386 0.93 -39.62 17.35
C GLN A 386 2.11 -38.85 16.77
N ASP A 387 3.32 -39.43 16.76
CA ASP A 387 4.51 -38.80 16.18
C ASP A 387 4.35 -38.55 14.67
N ARG A 388 3.74 -39.49 13.95
CA ARG A 388 3.39 -39.28 12.53
C ARG A 388 2.42 -38.12 12.34
N LYS A 389 1.40 -37.99 13.20
CA LYS A 389 0.45 -36.86 13.12
C LYS A 389 1.12 -35.53 13.46
N LEU A 390 1.99 -35.49 14.46
CA LEU A 390 2.75 -34.30 14.82
C LEU A 390 3.67 -33.85 13.68
N ALA A 391 4.33 -34.77 12.99
CA ALA A 391 5.13 -34.46 11.81
C ALA A 391 4.28 -33.83 10.69
N LEU A 392 3.10 -34.41 10.40
CA LEU A 392 2.18 -33.86 9.39
C LEU A 392 1.66 -32.46 9.76
N TYR A 393 1.34 -32.23 11.04
CA TYR A 393 0.91 -30.90 11.48
C TYR A 393 2.04 -29.88 11.40
N ARG A 394 3.27 -30.25 11.75
CA ARG A 394 4.46 -29.39 11.58
C ARG A 394 4.67 -29.01 10.12
N GLU A 395 4.50 -29.95 9.19
CA GLU A 395 4.61 -29.70 7.75
C GLU A 395 3.48 -28.77 7.24
N LEU A 396 2.25 -28.98 7.70
CA LEU A 396 1.10 -28.13 7.37
C LEU A 396 1.26 -26.69 7.88
N LEU A 397 1.79 -26.52 9.09
CA LEU A 397 2.10 -25.24 9.72
C LEU A 397 3.24 -24.51 8.98
N LYS A 398 4.30 -25.24 8.58
CA LYS A 398 5.38 -24.70 7.71
C LYS A 398 4.81 -24.22 6.36
N ALA A 399 3.86 -24.94 5.76
CA ALA A 399 3.21 -24.55 4.52
C ALA A 399 2.31 -23.29 4.65
N HIS A 400 1.81 -23.00 5.86
CA HIS A 400 1.01 -21.80 6.15
C HIS A 400 1.86 -20.60 6.61
N GLY A 401 3.19 -20.70 6.55
CA GLY A 401 4.12 -19.59 6.79
C GLY A 401 4.49 -19.34 8.25
N GLU A 402 4.20 -20.29 9.14
CA GLU A 402 4.52 -20.19 10.57
C GLU A 402 5.91 -20.78 10.86
N LYS A 403 6.75 -20.08 11.63
CA LYS A 403 8.08 -20.55 12.04
C LYS A 403 7.94 -21.54 13.20
N ILE A 404 8.47 -22.75 13.02
CA ILE A 404 8.56 -23.78 14.07
C ILE A 404 10.04 -23.93 14.41
N ASP A 405 10.39 -23.73 15.69
CA ASP A 405 11.74 -23.97 16.20
C ASP A 405 11.95 -25.50 16.33
N ASP A 406 12.87 -26.03 15.52
CA ASP A 406 13.26 -27.45 15.53
C ASP A 406 14.35 -27.64 16.61
N ASP A 407 13.99 -27.56 17.89
CA ASP A 407 14.90 -27.90 19.00
C ASP A 407 14.79 -29.40 19.31
N ASP A 408 15.46 -30.25 18.52
CA ASP A 408 15.70 -31.66 18.90
C ASP A 408 17.04 -32.23 18.36
N ASP A 409 17.94 -31.41 17.83
CA ASP A 409 19.31 -31.84 17.51
C ASP A 409 20.21 -31.74 18.75
N THR A 410 20.04 -32.66 19.70
CA THR A 410 21.10 -32.99 20.66
C THR A 410 21.85 -34.23 20.18
N GLU A 411 23.00 -34.00 19.54
CA GLU A 411 24.00 -35.03 19.22
C GLU A 411 24.35 -35.83 20.49
N LEU A 412 23.90 -37.08 20.55
CA LEU A 412 24.36 -38.08 21.50
C LEU A 412 25.64 -38.73 20.96
N ASP A 413 26.69 -38.57 21.75
CA ASP A 413 28.08 -38.99 21.59
C ASP A 413 28.23 -40.43 21.03
N SER A 414 29.17 -40.60 20.10
CA SER A 414 29.43 -41.84 19.38
C SER A 414 30.09 -42.92 20.27
N PRO A 415 29.76 -44.22 20.12
CA PRO A 415 30.42 -45.28 20.89
C PRO A 415 31.84 -45.59 20.33
N PRO A 416 32.78 -46.07 21.17
CA PRO A 416 34.16 -46.32 20.76
C PRO A 416 34.26 -47.57 19.85
N PRO A 417 35.31 -47.65 19.00
CA PRO A 417 35.44 -48.72 18.02
C PRO A 417 35.81 -50.06 18.67
N SER A 418 35.19 -51.12 18.16
CA SER A 418 35.42 -52.51 18.50
C SER A 418 36.85 -52.96 18.13
N GLN A 419 37.61 -53.47 19.10
CA GLN A 419 38.86 -54.18 18.84
C GLN A 419 38.54 -55.54 18.17
N GLN A 420 39.03 -55.72 16.95
CA GLN A 420 39.09 -57.01 16.27
C GLN A 420 40.15 -57.90 16.93
N SER A 421 39.75 -59.06 17.42
CA SER A 421 40.65 -60.18 17.68
C SER A 421 41.04 -60.83 16.33
N PRO A 422 42.31 -61.15 16.09
CA PRO A 422 42.73 -61.79 14.85
C PRO A 422 42.39 -63.30 14.87
N GLU A 423 41.84 -63.77 13.76
CA GLU A 423 41.68 -65.19 13.46
C GLU A 423 43.05 -65.89 13.47
N HIS A 424 43.10 -67.03 14.15
CA HIS A 424 44.10 -68.05 13.93
C HIS A 424 44.03 -68.50 12.47
N ASN A 425 45.14 -68.35 11.73
CA ASN A 425 45.40 -69.21 10.59
C ASN A 425 46.71 -69.97 10.80
N ILE A 426 46.58 -71.27 10.59
CA ILE A 426 47.58 -72.31 10.70
C ILE A 426 48.24 -72.47 9.32
N VAL A 427 49.56 -72.70 9.34
CA VAL A 427 50.55 -72.93 8.25
C VAL A 427 51.27 -71.69 7.75
#